data_AF-A0A970AJ47-F1
#
_entry.id   AF-A0A970AJ47-F1
#
_cell.length_a   1.000
_cell.length_b   1.000
_cell.length_c   1.000
_cell.angle_alpha   90.00
_cell.angle_beta   90.00
_cell.angle_gamma   90.00
#
_symmetry.space_group_name_H-M   'P 1'
#
loop_
_entity.id
_entity.type
_entity.pdbx_description
1 polymer ?
#
loop_
_entity_poly.entity_id
_entity_poly.type
_entity_poly.pdbx_seq_one_letter_code
_entity_poly.pdbx_strand_id
1 'polypeptide(L)'
;MDIKKNSLIKIGLCIGLFLCLNVSIGQAQETMPAFNTFQQAQAEVVWIVSSGSDEITSQGTFYVTLPDKFIYVLADADARYSEVSGYKNILGFQLTHGQVEYNYHPLSLFRVYENVFGRLLAIPKQPAIRLGEETLIGRRVQLYQGFDHSNYWFDLETNLPLRITNSSGELELNIRQYKVDSSNGVGINSVHLRVYQRQTEGLIVLENINGYWLPQQISLDEGDYTVTITFSNWQVLEEAVQLPKLETLASYLELAEQAYLAGDLKGIIENYKQVLRVDPFNIYAYAKLAYAYGELGNYLGAVESYQQWLMLDPQNPTALNNLAYTYLLAGNHIEDAIAMAHQAYQLEPGPHKLDTIGYGYYLNNEYDKALHYLEQASNELSGEALILCLEHLLLVYEAIADETAVEQVRQQIELLKMEMDDERPLF
;
A
#
# COMPACT_ATOMS: atom_id res chain seq x y z
N MET A 1 69.75 -60.06 -24.71
CA MET A 1 68.70 -60.61 -25.59
C MET A 1 67.64 -59.52 -25.74
N ASP A 2 67.92 -58.49 -26.54
CA ASP A 2 67.81 -58.44 -28.01
C ASP A 2 66.42 -57.91 -28.42
N ILE A 3 66.31 -56.61 -28.77
CA ILE A 3 66.33 -56.01 -30.14
C ILE A 3 64.99 -56.30 -30.89
N LYS A 4 64.11 -55.35 -31.26
CA LYS A 4 64.17 -54.21 -32.24
C LYS A 4 63.01 -53.22 -31.95
N LYS A 5 63.04 -51.89 -32.05
CA LYS A 5 63.55 -50.87 -33.02
C LYS A 5 62.66 -50.62 -34.27
N ASN A 6 62.11 -49.39 -34.35
CA ASN A 6 61.72 -48.59 -35.53
C ASN A 6 60.56 -49.12 -36.41
N SER A 7 59.71 -48.34 -37.10
CA SER A 7 59.55 -46.89 -37.37
C SER A 7 58.33 -46.75 -38.28
N LEU A 8 57.52 -45.69 -38.18
CA LEU A 8 57.01 -44.99 -39.37
C LEU A 8 56.39 -43.63 -39.00
N ILE A 9 57.11 -42.61 -39.46
CA ILE A 9 56.76 -41.21 -39.55
C ILE A 9 55.71 -41.05 -40.66
N LYS A 10 54.61 -40.36 -40.39
CA LYS A 10 53.93 -39.52 -41.39
C LYS A 10 53.51 -38.19 -40.74
N ILE A 11 54.13 -37.14 -41.25
CA ILE A 11 53.90 -35.73 -40.99
C ILE A 11 52.61 -35.31 -41.68
N GLY A 12 51.77 -34.55 -40.97
CA GLY A 12 50.59 -33.85 -41.47
C GLY A 12 50.15 -32.80 -40.46
N LEU A 13 50.67 -31.58 -40.63
CA LEU A 13 50.45 -30.36 -39.85
C LEU A 13 48.96 -29.95 -39.81
N CYS A 14 48.44 -29.53 -38.63
CA CYS A 14 47.90 -28.19 -38.38
C CYS A 14 46.77 -28.10 -37.32
N ILE A 15 47.03 -27.23 -36.33
CA ILE A 15 46.12 -26.28 -35.67
C ILE A 15 45.24 -26.79 -34.51
N GLY A 16 45.76 -26.54 -33.29
CA GLY A 16 45.09 -25.70 -32.30
C GLY A 16 43.85 -26.25 -31.60
N LEU A 17 44.06 -27.06 -30.55
CA LEU A 17 43.06 -27.16 -29.48
C LEU A 17 43.11 -25.88 -28.64
N PHE A 18 42.22 -24.94 -28.91
CA PHE A 18 41.83 -23.93 -27.94
C PHE A 18 40.96 -24.63 -26.89
N LEU A 19 41.51 -24.81 -25.69
CA LEU A 19 40.73 -25.08 -24.49
C LEU A 19 39.86 -23.85 -24.23
N CYS A 20 38.57 -23.94 -24.57
CA CYS A 20 37.56 -23.04 -24.04
C CYS A 20 37.40 -23.34 -22.54
N LEU A 21 38.24 -22.70 -21.72
CA LEU A 21 37.90 -22.39 -20.35
C LEU A 21 36.67 -21.46 -20.41
N ASN A 22 35.49 -22.01 -20.16
CA ASN A 22 34.34 -21.22 -19.74
C ASN A 22 34.68 -20.63 -18.36
N VAL A 23 35.46 -19.56 -18.35
CA VAL A 23 35.46 -18.62 -17.25
C VAL A 23 34.12 -17.91 -17.37
N SER A 24 33.10 -18.40 -16.64
CA SER A 24 32.07 -17.47 -16.18
C SER A 24 32.80 -16.47 -15.30
N ILE A 25 33.19 -15.34 -15.89
CA ILE A 25 33.59 -14.17 -15.14
C ILE A 25 32.32 -13.79 -14.40
N GLY A 26 32.18 -14.24 -13.14
CA GLY A 26 31.15 -13.71 -12.27
C GLY A 26 31.38 -12.21 -12.24
N GLN A 27 30.46 -11.43 -12.82
CA GLN A 27 30.54 -9.98 -12.73
C GLN A 27 30.57 -9.64 -11.24
N ALA A 28 31.62 -8.94 -10.81
CA ALA A 28 31.80 -8.60 -9.41
C ALA A 28 30.59 -7.79 -8.95
N GLN A 29 29.96 -8.26 -7.87
CA GLN A 29 28.89 -7.52 -7.23
C GLN A 29 29.49 -6.27 -6.59
N GLU A 30 28.89 -5.13 -6.87
CA GLU A 30 29.28 -3.84 -6.32
C GLU A 30 28.06 -3.16 -5.68
N THR A 31 28.33 -2.25 -4.74
CA THR A 31 27.28 -1.36 -4.22
C THR A 31 27.22 -0.13 -5.09
N MET A 32 26.01 0.31 -5.42
CA MET A 32 25.84 1.55 -6.18
C MET A 32 26.30 2.75 -5.32
N PRO A 33 26.80 3.83 -5.94
CA PRO A 33 27.34 4.95 -5.17
C PRO A 33 26.23 5.74 -4.46
N ALA A 34 26.53 6.24 -3.27
CA ALA A 34 25.67 7.18 -2.58
C ALA A 34 25.75 8.57 -3.22
N PHE A 35 24.60 9.14 -3.57
CA PHE A 35 24.53 10.50 -4.11
C PHE A 35 24.23 11.54 -3.02
N ASN A 36 23.64 11.12 -1.89
CA ASN A 36 23.34 12.01 -0.78
C ASN A 36 23.46 11.27 0.56
N THR A 37 23.90 11.97 1.60
CA THR A 37 24.28 11.37 2.88
C THR A 37 23.63 12.00 4.10
N PHE A 38 22.91 13.13 3.96
CA PHE A 38 22.14 13.66 5.08
C PHE A 38 21.07 12.64 5.49
N GLN A 39 20.80 12.56 6.79
CA GLN A 39 19.72 11.74 7.31
C GLN A 39 18.55 12.62 7.78
N GLN A 40 18.84 13.81 8.28
CA GLN A 40 17.83 14.73 8.80
C GLN A 40 18.11 16.16 8.39
N ALA A 41 17.04 16.90 8.09
CA ALA A 41 17.15 18.30 7.71
C ALA A 41 15.84 19.05 7.97
N GLN A 42 15.93 20.37 8.00
CA GLN A 42 14.78 21.28 7.98
C GLN A 42 14.89 22.29 6.84
N ALA A 43 13.75 22.78 6.37
CA ALA A 43 13.63 23.87 5.41
C ALA A 43 12.36 24.69 5.67
N GLU A 44 12.36 25.91 5.16
CA GLU A 44 11.12 26.65 4.95
C GLU A 44 10.43 26.11 3.69
N VAL A 45 9.09 26.05 3.73
CA VAL A 45 8.28 25.48 2.65
C VAL A 45 7.12 26.39 2.31
N VAL A 46 6.90 26.56 1.00
CA VAL A 46 5.65 27.06 0.43
C VAL A 46 5.00 25.93 -0.36
N TRP A 47 3.79 25.56 0.05
CA TRP A 47 2.95 24.55 -0.58
C TRP A 47 1.83 25.25 -1.34
N ILE A 48 1.70 24.97 -2.63
CA ILE A 48 0.67 25.52 -3.50
C ILE A 48 -0.13 24.36 -4.10
N VAL A 49 -1.46 24.42 -3.99
CA VAL A 49 -2.40 23.54 -4.69
C VAL A 49 -3.21 24.40 -5.65
N SER A 50 -3.12 24.11 -6.94
CA SER A 50 -3.81 24.86 -7.98
C SER A 50 -4.80 23.96 -8.73
N SER A 51 -6.07 24.35 -8.80
CA SER A 51 -7.11 23.67 -9.58
C SER A 51 -7.89 24.71 -10.40
N GLY A 52 -7.74 24.66 -11.73
CA GLY A 52 -8.32 25.66 -12.62
C GLY A 52 -7.80 27.08 -12.33
N SER A 53 -8.69 28.00 -11.94
CA SER A 53 -8.34 29.37 -11.52
C SER A 53 -8.05 29.51 -10.03
N ASP A 54 -8.35 28.48 -9.24
CA ASP A 54 -8.26 28.54 -7.79
C ASP A 54 -6.88 28.06 -7.33
N GLU A 55 -6.30 28.80 -6.40
CA GLU A 55 -5.00 28.50 -5.82
C GLU A 55 -5.07 28.62 -4.31
N ILE A 56 -4.62 27.57 -3.63
CA ILE A 56 -4.50 27.53 -2.17
C ILE A 56 -3.01 27.45 -1.85
N THR A 57 -2.53 28.42 -1.06
CA THR A 57 -1.14 28.49 -0.61
C THR A 57 -1.07 28.26 0.90
N SER A 58 -0.14 27.41 1.32
CA SER A 58 0.24 27.20 2.72
C SER A 58 1.74 27.40 2.87
N GLN A 59 2.16 27.96 3.99
CA GLN A 59 3.58 28.21 4.29
C GLN A 59 3.92 27.63 5.66
N GLY A 60 5.17 27.22 5.85
CA GLY A 60 5.57 26.60 7.10
C GLY A 60 7.01 26.13 7.15
N THR A 61 7.33 25.36 8.18
CA THR A 61 8.63 24.71 8.35
C THR A 61 8.48 23.22 8.16
N PHE A 62 9.32 22.65 7.31
CA PHE A 62 9.36 21.23 6.99
C PHE A 62 10.59 20.60 7.64
N TYR A 63 10.38 19.54 8.40
CA TYR A 63 11.38 18.68 9.00
C TYR A 63 11.30 17.32 8.35
N VAL A 64 12.44 16.74 8.03
CA VAL A 64 12.51 15.38 7.49
C VAL A 64 13.57 14.57 8.23
N THR A 65 13.24 13.31 8.48
CA THR A 65 14.19 12.26 8.83
C THR A 65 13.99 11.13 7.85
N LEU A 66 14.98 10.93 7.00
CA LEU A 66 14.96 9.91 5.98
C LEU A 66 14.98 8.51 6.61
N PRO A 67 14.31 7.52 5.99
CA PRO A 67 13.64 7.64 4.69
C PRO A 67 12.17 8.09 4.76
N ASP A 68 11.52 8.04 5.92
CA ASP A 68 10.07 7.90 6.00
C ASP A 68 9.39 8.78 7.06
N LYS A 69 10.12 9.68 7.73
CA LYS A 69 9.55 10.57 8.74
C LYS A 69 9.58 12.02 8.28
N PHE A 70 8.49 12.73 8.51
CA PHE A 70 8.47 14.17 8.35
C PHE A 70 7.52 14.85 9.33
N ILE A 71 7.74 16.15 9.52
CA ILE A 71 6.81 17.08 10.17
C ILE A 71 6.72 18.34 9.30
N TYR A 72 5.51 18.80 9.05
CA TYR A 72 5.23 20.10 8.44
C TYR A 72 4.45 20.95 9.44
N VAL A 73 5.09 21.99 9.96
CA VAL A 73 4.49 22.96 10.89
C VAL A 73 3.97 24.14 10.09
N LEU A 74 2.66 24.39 10.15
CA LEU A 74 2.04 25.48 9.41
C LEU A 74 2.33 26.83 10.09
N ALA A 75 2.61 27.85 9.30
CA ALA A 75 2.82 29.21 9.78
C ALA A 75 1.49 29.96 10.01
N ASP A 76 0.42 29.54 9.35
CA ASP A 76 -0.91 30.14 9.47
C ASP A 76 -1.58 29.75 10.79
N ALA A 77 -1.80 30.73 11.66
CA ALA A 77 -2.44 30.54 12.96
C ALA A 77 -3.95 30.25 12.86
N ASP A 78 -4.58 30.63 11.75
CA ASP A 78 -6.01 30.39 11.49
C ASP A 78 -6.26 29.05 10.79
N ALA A 79 -5.20 28.31 10.44
CA ALA A 79 -5.32 26.99 9.86
C ALA A 79 -6.00 26.01 10.82
N ARG A 80 -6.76 25.07 10.25
CA ARG A 80 -7.40 23.97 11.00
C ARG A 80 -6.37 23.10 11.74
N TYR A 81 -5.20 22.96 11.14
CA TYR A 81 -4.12 22.10 11.62
C TYR A 81 -2.87 22.95 11.89
N SER A 82 -2.22 22.73 13.02
CA SER A 82 -0.94 23.36 13.35
C SER A 82 0.25 22.57 12.80
N GLU A 83 0.08 21.25 12.66
CA GLU A 83 1.15 20.34 12.27
C GLU A 83 0.61 19.14 11.48
N VAL A 84 1.34 18.72 10.45
CA VAL A 84 1.15 17.45 9.75
C VAL A 84 2.40 16.62 9.92
N SER A 85 2.29 15.47 10.56
CA SER A 85 3.37 14.50 10.71
C SER A 85 3.11 13.28 9.84
N GLY A 86 4.17 12.63 9.37
CA GLY A 86 4.04 11.40 8.62
C GLY A 86 5.11 10.39 8.95
N TYR A 87 4.70 9.12 8.96
CA TYR A 87 5.56 7.96 9.13
C TYR A 87 5.02 6.78 8.32
N LYS A 88 5.80 6.29 7.34
CA LYS A 88 5.35 5.31 6.34
C LYS A 88 4.04 5.80 5.67
N ASN A 89 2.99 4.98 5.68
CA ASN A 89 1.68 5.31 5.11
C ASN A 89 0.72 6.02 6.07
N ILE A 90 1.20 6.48 7.23
CA ILE A 90 0.35 7.09 8.28
C ILE A 90 0.66 8.57 8.36
N LEU A 91 -0.40 9.37 8.33
CA LEU A 91 -0.36 10.80 8.55
C LEU A 91 -1.08 11.14 9.85
N GLY A 92 -0.50 12.03 10.64
CA GLY A 92 -1.11 12.62 11.83
C GLY A 92 -1.30 14.11 11.64
N PHE A 93 -2.54 14.57 11.70
CA PHE A 93 -2.93 15.97 11.59
C PHE A 93 -3.25 16.50 12.98
N GLN A 94 -2.34 17.31 13.53
CA GLN A 94 -2.52 17.95 14.82
C GLN A 94 -3.46 19.16 14.63
N LEU A 95 -4.67 19.06 15.17
CA LEU A 95 -5.61 20.19 15.20
C LEU A 95 -5.14 21.25 16.18
N THR A 96 -5.47 22.50 15.88
CA THR A 96 -5.11 23.68 16.69
C THR A 96 -5.67 23.61 18.13
N HIS A 97 -6.72 22.84 18.36
CA HIS A 97 -7.29 22.56 19.69
C HIS A 97 -6.70 21.32 20.39
N GLY A 98 -5.62 20.73 19.86
CA GLY A 98 -4.83 19.70 20.55
C GLY A 98 -5.17 18.24 20.24
N GLN A 99 -6.24 17.93 19.50
CA GLN A 99 -6.52 16.56 19.03
C GLN A 99 -5.67 16.20 17.81
N VAL A 100 -5.49 14.91 17.55
CA VAL A 100 -4.83 14.40 16.35
C VAL A 100 -5.83 13.58 15.55
N GLU A 101 -6.00 13.94 14.28
CA GLU A 101 -6.70 13.12 13.28
C GLU A 101 -5.67 12.27 12.53
N TYR A 102 -5.93 10.98 12.37
CA TYR A 102 -5.06 10.09 11.60
C TYR A 102 -5.63 9.83 10.20
N ASN A 103 -4.75 9.75 9.21
CA ASN A 103 -5.10 9.33 7.86
C ASN A 103 -4.16 8.20 7.42
N TYR A 104 -4.73 7.16 6.84
CA TYR A 104 -4.05 5.95 6.38
C TYR A 104 -3.92 5.88 4.86
N HIS A 105 -4.38 6.93 4.16
CA HIS A 105 -4.14 7.13 2.75
C HIS A 105 -2.87 7.95 2.55
N PRO A 106 -1.92 7.46 1.73
CA PRO A 106 -0.71 8.21 1.47
C PRO A 106 -1.03 9.41 0.58
N LEU A 107 -0.57 10.59 0.99
CA LEU A 107 -0.55 11.79 0.15
C LEU A 107 0.33 11.53 -1.08
N SER A 108 -0.20 11.72 -2.30
CA SER A 108 0.53 11.43 -3.56
C SER A 108 1.91 12.06 -3.61
N LEU A 109 2.04 13.29 -3.12
CA LEU A 109 3.31 14.00 -3.05
C LEU A 109 4.32 13.38 -2.08
N PHE A 110 3.84 12.92 -0.93
CA PHE A 110 4.69 12.19 0.00
C PHE A 110 5.06 10.83 -0.54
N ARG A 111 4.22 10.18 -1.35
CA ARG A 111 4.66 9.00 -2.12
C ARG A 111 5.75 9.34 -3.11
N VAL A 112 5.73 10.49 -3.78
CA VAL A 112 6.82 10.87 -4.66
C VAL A 112 8.09 11.12 -3.86
N TYR A 113 7.99 11.78 -2.71
CA TYR A 113 9.11 11.92 -1.81
C TYR A 113 9.64 10.56 -1.32
N GLU A 114 8.79 9.67 -0.82
CA GLU A 114 9.13 8.35 -0.31
C GLU A 114 9.64 7.39 -1.41
N ASN A 115 8.89 7.26 -2.51
CA ASN A 115 9.16 6.29 -3.58
C ASN A 115 10.21 6.75 -4.57
N VAL A 116 10.42 8.07 -4.70
CA VAL A 116 11.51 8.59 -5.54
C VAL A 116 12.67 8.94 -4.65
N PHE A 117 12.56 9.97 -3.81
CA PHE A 117 13.71 10.43 -3.04
C PHE A 117 14.17 9.37 -2.03
N GLY A 118 13.25 8.76 -1.30
CA GLY A 118 13.54 7.63 -0.40
C GLY A 118 14.15 6.44 -1.13
N ARG A 119 13.62 6.05 -2.30
CA ARG A 119 14.23 4.99 -3.15
C ARG A 119 15.62 5.40 -3.61
N LEU A 120 15.80 6.62 -4.10
CA LEU A 120 17.10 7.13 -4.54
C LEU A 120 18.13 6.99 -3.41
N LEU A 121 17.75 7.31 -2.18
CA LEU A 121 18.60 7.18 -0.99
C LEU A 121 18.83 5.72 -0.56
N ALA A 122 17.94 4.80 -0.94
CA ALA A 122 18.05 3.38 -0.66
C ALA A 122 18.92 2.63 -1.69
N ILE A 123 18.95 3.08 -2.95
CA ILE A 123 19.73 2.46 -4.05
C ILE A 123 21.19 2.16 -3.65
N PRO A 124 21.95 3.07 -2.98
CA PRO A 124 23.34 2.82 -2.63
C PRO A 124 23.54 1.64 -1.66
N LYS A 125 22.48 1.24 -0.94
CA LYS A 125 22.50 0.12 0.00
C LYS A 125 22.25 -1.23 -0.69
N GLN A 126 21.86 -1.22 -1.96
CA GLN A 126 21.51 -2.43 -2.69
C GLN A 126 22.72 -2.95 -3.48
N PRO A 127 22.99 -4.27 -3.43
CA PRO A 127 24.01 -4.87 -4.27
C PRO A 127 23.54 -4.88 -5.73
N ALA A 128 24.47 -4.69 -6.66
CA ALA A 128 24.18 -4.56 -8.08
C ALA A 128 25.31 -5.12 -8.94
N ILE A 129 24.99 -5.35 -10.21
CA ILE A 129 25.95 -5.76 -11.23
C ILE A 129 26.38 -4.53 -12.00
N ARG A 130 27.69 -4.24 -11.99
CA ARG A 130 28.27 -3.18 -12.80
C ARG A 130 28.34 -3.63 -14.27
N LEU A 131 27.62 -2.97 -15.16
CA LEU A 131 27.52 -3.37 -16.57
C LEU A 131 28.52 -2.65 -17.48
N GLY A 132 28.88 -1.40 -17.17
CA GLY A 132 29.85 -0.64 -17.95
C GLY A 132 29.60 0.87 -17.93
N GLU A 133 30.46 1.63 -18.59
CA GLU A 133 30.32 3.08 -18.69
C GLU A 133 29.78 3.47 -20.06
N GLU A 134 28.95 4.52 -20.09
CA GLU A 134 28.46 5.10 -21.33
C GLU A 134 28.26 6.62 -21.21
N THR A 135 27.73 7.24 -22.27
CA THR A 135 27.46 8.68 -22.29
C THR A 135 25.95 8.94 -22.36
N LEU A 136 25.43 9.68 -21.40
CA LEU A 136 24.03 10.11 -21.33
C LEU A 136 23.98 11.65 -21.28
N ILE A 137 23.38 12.26 -22.30
CA ILE A 137 23.17 13.74 -22.40
C ILE A 137 24.49 14.51 -22.18
N GLY A 138 25.56 14.03 -22.84
CA GLY A 138 26.89 14.62 -22.76
C GLY A 138 27.64 14.38 -21.45
N ARG A 139 27.11 13.57 -20.52
CA ARG A 139 27.76 13.20 -19.27
C ARG A 139 28.19 11.74 -19.29
N ARG A 140 29.32 11.43 -18.64
CA ARG A 140 29.76 10.04 -18.46
C ARG A 140 29.02 9.42 -17.29
N VAL A 141 28.43 8.26 -17.52
CA VAL A 141 27.63 7.55 -16.52
C VAL A 141 28.12 6.11 -16.36
N GLN A 142 27.95 5.58 -15.16
CA GLN A 142 28.10 4.17 -14.84
C GLN A 142 26.73 3.49 -14.86
N LEU A 143 26.61 2.42 -15.65
CA LEU A 143 25.42 1.57 -15.67
C LEU A 143 25.53 0.44 -14.65
N TYR A 144 24.50 0.30 -13.83
CA TYR A 144 24.28 -0.80 -12.91
C TYR A 144 22.95 -1.50 -13.20
N GLN A 145 22.90 -2.81 -12.95
CA GLN A 145 21.66 -3.58 -12.94
C GLN A 145 21.41 -4.14 -11.54
N GLY A 146 20.22 -3.86 -11.00
CA GLY A 146 19.73 -4.43 -9.74
C GLY A 146 19.30 -5.89 -9.89
N PHE A 147 19.13 -6.59 -8.76
CA PHE A 147 18.62 -7.97 -8.74
C PHE A 147 17.17 -8.10 -9.17
N ASP A 148 16.42 -7.00 -9.07
CA ASP A 148 15.08 -6.85 -9.63
C ASP A 148 15.09 -6.63 -11.16
N HIS A 149 16.26 -6.68 -11.80
CA HIS A 149 16.49 -6.34 -13.21
C HIS A 149 16.24 -4.88 -13.61
N SER A 150 16.06 -3.98 -12.63
CA SER A 150 16.04 -2.54 -12.88
C SER A 150 17.43 -2.04 -13.28
N ASN A 151 17.49 -1.03 -14.14
CA ASN A 151 18.75 -0.44 -14.60
C ASN A 151 18.92 0.99 -14.07
N TYR A 152 20.15 1.35 -13.72
CA TYR A 152 20.49 2.61 -13.07
C TYR A 152 21.72 3.24 -13.73
N TRP A 153 21.60 4.50 -14.13
CA TRP A 153 22.68 5.26 -14.75
C TRP A 153 23.17 6.37 -13.81
N PHE A 154 24.34 6.17 -13.22
CA PHE A 154 24.92 7.07 -12.24
C PHE A 154 25.95 7.99 -12.87
N ASP A 155 25.79 9.30 -12.72
CA ASP A 155 26.79 10.28 -13.15
C ASP A 155 28.11 10.06 -12.43
N LEU A 156 29.21 9.91 -13.18
CA LEU A 156 30.53 9.61 -12.60
C LEU A 156 31.13 10.77 -11.80
N GLU A 157 30.58 11.98 -11.91
CA GLU A 157 31.08 13.18 -11.23
C GLU A 157 30.30 13.47 -9.94
N THR A 158 28.98 13.36 -9.98
CA THR A 158 28.07 13.74 -8.89
C THR A 158 27.48 12.56 -8.14
N ASN A 159 27.65 11.34 -8.66
CA ASN A 159 26.94 10.13 -8.24
C ASN A 159 25.40 10.26 -8.33
N LEU A 160 24.84 11.26 -9.01
CA LEU A 160 23.40 11.35 -9.17
C LEU A 160 22.91 10.26 -10.14
N PRO A 161 21.81 9.55 -9.81
CA PRO A 161 21.14 8.68 -10.77
C PRO A 161 20.40 9.55 -11.80
N LEU A 162 20.94 9.61 -13.02
CA LEU A 162 20.39 10.44 -14.10
C LEU A 162 19.25 9.75 -14.86
N ARG A 163 19.16 8.43 -14.77
CA ARG A 163 18.09 7.62 -15.36
C ARG A 163 17.88 6.35 -14.54
N ILE A 164 16.62 5.95 -14.40
CA ILE A 164 16.20 4.67 -13.81
C ILE A 164 15.12 4.05 -14.68
N THR A 165 15.24 2.74 -14.94
CA THR A 165 14.18 1.95 -15.57
C THR A 165 13.83 0.75 -14.72
N ASN A 166 12.54 0.39 -14.70
CA ASN A 166 12.08 -0.83 -14.05
C ASN A 166 12.54 -2.10 -14.81
N SER A 167 12.17 -3.27 -14.29
CA SER A 167 12.49 -4.59 -14.86
C SER A 167 11.95 -4.82 -16.28
N SER A 168 10.88 -4.11 -16.67
CA SER A 168 10.32 -4.14 -18.02
C SER A 168 10.96 -3.14 -18.99
N GLY A 169 11.89 -2.31 -18.50
CA GLY A 169 12.56 -1.27 -19.27
C GLY A 169 11.78 0.05 -19.37
N GLU A 170 10.65 0.17 -18.69
CA GLU A 170 9.89 1.42 -18.60
C GLU A 170 10.63 2.44 -17.74
N LEU A 171 10.51 3.71 -18.11
CA LEU A 171 11.20 4.83 -17.48
C LEU A 171 10.52 5.21 -16.17
N GLU A 172 11.25 5.20 -15.06
CA GLU A 172 10.74 5.64 -13.75
C GLU A 172 11.28 7.02 -13.37
N LEU A 173 12.52 7.31 -13.78
CA LEU A 173 13.18 8.59 -13.54
C LEU A 173 14.08 8.96 -14.72
N ASN A 174 14.06 10.23 -15.10
CA ASN A 174 14.97 10.76 -16.12
C ASN A 174 15.31 12.21 -15.86
N ILE A 175 16.55 12.58 -16.15
CA ILE A 175 16.98 13.97 -16.16
C ILE A 175 16.42 14.71 -17.39
N ARG A 176 15.81 15.88 -17.14
CA ARG A 176 15.34 16.79 -18.18
C ARG A 176 16.35 17.90 -18.47
N GLN A 177 16.97 18.43 -17.42
CA GLN A 177 17.87 19.58 -17.48
C GLN A 177 18.83 19.54 -16.29
N TYR A 178 20.04 20.07 -16.46
CA TYR A 178 20.94 20.40 -15.36
C TYR A 178 21.58 21.78 -15.56
N LYS A 179 22.05 22.38 -14.46
CA LYS A 179 22.85 23.60 -14.46
C LYS A 179 24.24 23.32 -13.91
N VAL A 180 25.22 24.02 -14.48
CA VAL A 180 26.63 24.00 -14.08
C VAL A 180 26.96 25.42 -13.59
N ASP A 181 27.88 25.53 -12.62
CA ASP A 181 28.29 26.85 -12.12
C ASP A 181 28.87 27.76 -13.22
N SER A 182 28.63 29.06 -13.06
CA SER A 182 29.05 30.20 -13.88
C SER A 182 30.56 30.25 -14.21
N SER A 183 31.39 29.57 -13.41
CA SER A 183 32.83 29.45 -13.64
C SER A 183 33.20 28.42 -14.73
N ASN A 184 32.25 27.62 -15.23
CA ASN A 184 32.50 26.42 -16.06
C ASN A 184 33.53 25.46 -15.44
N GLY A 185 33.81 25.60 -14.15
CA GLY A 185 34.90 24.97 -13.43
C GLY A 185 34.47 23.71 -12.70
N VAL A 186 33.86 22.74 -13.42
CA VAL A 186 33.44 21.42 -12.90
C VAL A 186 32.36 21.48 -11.81
N GLY A 187 31.34 20.63 -11.90
CA GLY A 187 30.28 20.48 -10.91
C GLY A 187 28.88 20.85 -11.42
N ILE A 188 27.96 19.87 -11.43
CA ILE A 188 26.53 20.15 -11.54
C ILE A 188 26.06 20.70 -10.20
N ASN A 189 25.32 21.82 -10.20
CA ASN A 189 24.77 22.42 -8.98
C ASN A 189 23.24 22.33 -8.87
N SER A 190 22.55 22.05 -9.97
CA SER A 190 21.10 21.87 -9.99
C SER A 190 20.69 20.85 -11.06
N VAL A 191 19.72 20.00 -10.74
CA VAL A 191 19.18 18.97 -11.63
C VAL A 191 17.66 18.97 -11.60
N HIS A 192 17.05 18.94 -12.77
CA HIS A 192 15.62 18.78 -12.99
C HIS A 192 15.33 17.34 -13.38
N LEU A 193 14.71 16.60 -12.46
CA LEU A 193 14.33 15.20 -12.61
C LEU A 193 12.86 15.11 -12.94
N ARG A 194 12.53 14.47 -14.05
CA ARG A 194 11.17 14.05 -14.35
C ARG A 194 10.95 12.67 -13.76
N VAL A 195 9.86 12.53 -13.03
CA VAL A 195 9.44 11.29 -12.38
C VAL A 195 8.18 10.79 -13.07
N TYR A 196 8.13 9.48 -13.29
CA TYR A 196 6.96 8.78 -13.78
C TYR A 196 6.52 7.78 -12.73
N GLN A 197 5.39 8.05 -12.07
CA GLN A 197 4.83 7.11 -11.10
C GLN A 197 3.39 6.79 -11.48
N ARG A 198 3.19 5.59 -12.05
CA ARG A 198 1.91 5.13 -12.62
C ARG A 198 1.36 6.10 -13.69
N GLN A 199 0.51 7.05 -13.29
CA GLN A 199 -0.16 8.03 -14.16
C GLN A 199 0.21 9.49 -13.82
N THR A 200 1.01 9.71 -12.78
CA THR A 200 1.39 11.06 -12.32
C THR A 200 2.75 11.42 -12.91
N GLU A 201 2.80 12.48 -13.71
CA GLU A 201 4.07 13.10 -14.13
C GLU A 201 4.48 14.12 -13.09
N GLY A 202 5.72 13.99 -12.59
CA GLY A 202 6.28 14.90 -11.60
C GLY A 202 7.56 15.55 -12.07
N LEU A 203 7.86 16.72 -11.50
CA LEU A 203 9.13 17.40 -11.61
C LEU A 203 9.74 17.57 -10.22
N ILE A 204 10.94 17.06 -10.02
CA ILE A 204 11.76 17.33 -8.84
C ILE A 204 12.95 18.16 -9.28
N VAL A 205 13.15 19.32 -8.66
CA VAL A 205 14.35 20.13 -8.82
C VAL A 205 15.21 19.90 -7.59
N LEU A 206 16.41 19.34 -7.79
CA LEU A 206 17.42 19.19 -6.74
C LEU A 206 18.49 20.26 -6.91
N GLU A 207 18.99 20.79 -5.80
CA GLU A 207 20.15 21.66 -5.75
C GLU A 207 21.22 21.09 -4.83
N ASN A 208 22.49 21.29 -5.19
CA ASN A 208 23.61 20.92 -4.35
C ASN A 208 23.91 22.07 -3.38
N ILE A 209 23.58 21.87 -2.10
CA ILE A 209 23.79 22.84 -1.03
C ILE A 209 24.79 22.23 -0.05
N ASN A 210 25.99 22.81 0.03
CA ASN A 210 27.08 22.35 0.90
C ASN A 210 27.42 20.85 0.73
N GLY A 211 27.32 20.32 -0.49
CA GLY A 211 27.61 18.91 -0.79
C GLY A 211 26.40 17.97 -0.70
N TYR A 212 25.23 18.46 -0.32
CA TYR A 212 23.99 17.68 -0.22
C TYR A 212 23.02 18.02 -1.34
N TRP A 213 22.42 17.01 -1.97
CA TRP A 213 21.39 17.18 -3.00
C TRP A 213 20.00 17.30 -2.39
N LEU A 214 19.53 18.52 -2.18
CA LEU A 214 18.28 18.80 -1.48
C LEU A 214 17.20 19.27 -2.46
N PRO A 215 15.92 18.91 -2.25
CA PRO A 215 14.86 19.36 -3.11
C PRO A 215 14.63 20.86 -2.94
N GLN A 216 14.64 21.58 -4.05
CA GLN A 216 14.30 23.00 -4.13
C GLN A 216 12.84 23.17 -4.59
N GLN A 217 12.35 22.26 -5.44
CA GLN A 217 10.96 22.24 -5.87
C GLN A 217 10.51 20.80 -6.14
N ILE A 218 9.27 20.48 -5.77
CA ILE A 218 8.57 19.27 -6.21
C ILE A 218 7.21 19.69 -6.76
N SER A 219 6.92 19.34 -8.00
CA SER A 219 5.65 19.62 -8.65
C SER A 219 5.03 18.34 -9.19
N LEU A 220 3.73 18.15 -8.95
CA LEU A 220 2.94 17.00 -9.41
C LEU A 220 1.67 17.44 -10.11
N ASP A 221 1.31 16.72 -11.16
CA ASP A 221 0.03 16.83 -11.85
C ASP A 221 -0.84 15.61 -11.49
N GLU A 222 -1.90 15.84 -10.71
CA GLU A 222 -2.86 14.84 -10.25
C GLU A 222 -4.14 14.83 -11.12
N GLY A 223 -4.06 15.38 -12.34
CA GLY A 223 -5.15 15.43 -13.32
C GLY A 223 -6.07 16.64 -13.12
N ASP A 224 -6.78 16.69 -12.00
CA ASP A 224 -7.75 17.78 -11.72
C ASP A 224 -7.11 18.96 -10.98
N TYR A 225 -5.92 18.76 -10.42
CA TYR A 225 -5.15 19.78 -9.73
C TYR A 225 -3.66 19.50 -9.84
N THR A 226 -2.89 20.56 -9.63
CA THR A 226 -1.43 20.49 -9.53
C THR A 226 -1.01 20.85 -8.12
N VAL A 227 0.03 20.17 -7.63
CA VAL A 227 0.64 20.47 -6.34
C VAL A 227 2.07 20.89 -6.57
N THR A 228 2.47 22.05 -6.07
CA THR A 228 3.87 22.52 -6.10
C THR A 228 4.33 22.87 -4.70
N ILE A 229 5.39 22.22 -4.26
CA ILE A 229 6.13 22.59 -3.06
C ILE A 229 7.45 23.20 -3.47
N THR A 230 7.77 24.34 -2.86
CA THR A 230 9.10 24.96 -2.95
C THR A 230 9.74 24.99 -1.58
N PHE A 231 11.04 24.74 -1.55
CA PHE A 231 11.84 24.69 -0.32
C PHE A 231 12.91 25.77 -0.36
N SER A 232 13.17 26.39 0.79
CA SER A 232 14.24 27.36 0.98
C SER A 232 14.93 27.17 2.33
N ASN A 233 16.13 27.74 2.46
CA ASN A 233 16.85 27.84 3.74
C ASN A 233 17.11 26.47 4.41
N TRP A 234 17.50 25.48 3.62
CA TRP A 234 17.83 24.15 4.13
C TRP A 234 18.93 24.16 5.19
N GLN A 235 18.72 23.37 6.24
CA GLN A 235 19.69 23.12 7.30
C GLN A 235 19.71 21.63 7.65
N VAL A 236 20.89 21.01 7.62
CA VAL A 236 21.06 19.62 8.10
C VAL A 236 21.02 19.63 9.63
N LEU A 237 20.30 18.66 10.20
CA LEU A 237 20.07 18.55 11.64
C LEU A 237 20.93 17.43 12.24
N GLU A 238 21.23 17.54 13.54
CA GLU A 238 21.90 16.49 14.31
C GLU A 238 20.92 15.48 14.89
N GLU A 239 19.72 15.94 15.26
CA GLU A 239 18.69 15.11 15.91
C GLU A 239 17.60 14.69 14.92
N ALA A 240 17.14 13.45 15.10
CA ALA A 240 16.05 12.91 14.33
C ALA A 240 14.68 13.31 14.84
N VAL A 241 13.78 13.52 13.88
CA VAL A 241 12.35 13.65 14.13
C VAL A 241 11.86 12.39 14.85
N GLN A 242 11.26 12.58 16.01
CA GLN A 242 10.68 11.52 16.83
C GLN A 242 9.16 11.55 16.68
N LEU A 243 8.57 10.43 16.25
CA LEU A 243 7.13 10.30 16.09
C LEU A 243 6.61 9.08 16.86
N PRO A 244 6.83 9.00 18.18
CA PRO A 244 6.59 7.77 18.94
C PRO A 244 5.15 7.26 18.86
N LYS A 245 4.16 8.16 18.75
CA LYS A 245 2.75 7.78 18.55
C LYS A 245 2.51 7.14 17.19
N LEU A 246 3.01 7.73 16.10
CA LEU A 246 2.84 7.16 14.76
C LEU A 246 3.64 5.86 14.61
N GLU A 247 4.82 5.79 15.21
CA GLU A 247 5.64 4.57 15.23
C GLU A 247 4.94 3.42 15.94
N THR A 248 4.38 3.71 17.12
CA THR A 248 3.60 2.75 17.90
C THR A 248 2.35 2.31 17.14
N LEU A 249 1.61 3.25 16.55
CA LEU A 249 0.43 2.96 15.73
C LEU A 249 0.78 2.09 14.52
N ALA A 250 1.85 2.42 13.78
CA ALA A 250 2.32 1.62 12.65
C ALA A 250 2.70 0.20 13.07
N SER A 251 3.38 0.04 14.22
CA SER A 251 3.73 -1.28 14.73
C SER A 251 2.50 -2.11 15.07
N TYR A 252 1.48 -1.52 15.70
CA TYR A 252 0.24 -2.25 16.01
C TYR A 252 -0.54 -2.63 14.76
N LEU A 253 -0.59 -1.76 13.75
CA LEU A 253 -1.22 -2.07 12.47
C LEU A 253 -0.51 -3.22 11.75
N GLU A 254 0.82 -3.23 11.75
CA GLU A 254 1.62 -4.31 11.15
C GLU A 254 1.38 -5.66 11.84
N LEU A 255 1.37 -5.69 13.18
CA LEU A 255 1.06 -6.89 13.95
C LEU A 255 -0.38 -7.35 13.75
N ALA A 256 -1.33 -6.41 13.65
CA ALA A 256 -2.73 -6.71 13.42
C ALA A 256 -2.96 -7.33 12.03
N GLU A 257 -2.27 -6.82 11.01
CA GLU A 257 -2.32 -7.37 9.65
C GLU A 257 -1.70 -8.77 9.58
N GLN A 258 -0.56 -8.98 10.24
CA GLN A 258 0.05 -10.31 10.34
C GLN A 258 -0.89 -11.32 11.01
N ALA A 259 -1.56 -10.92 12.10
CA ALA A 259 -2.55 -11.76 12.77
C ALA A 259 -3.75 -12.06 11.85
N TYR A 260 -4.21 -11.08 11.08
CA TYR A 260 -5.28 -11.26 10.10
C TYR A 260 -4.90 -12.26 9.01
N LEU A 261 -3.72 -12.12 8.40
CA LEU A 261 -3.23 -13.04 7.37
C LEU A 261 -2.98 -14.46 7.90
N ALA A 262 -2.66 -14.61 9.18
CA ALA A 262 -2.50 -15.90 9.84
C ALA A 262 -3.83 -16.53 10.30
N GLY A 263 -4.96 -15.82 10.18
CA GLY A 263 -6.25 -16.25 10.74
C GLY A 263 -6.27 -16.26 12.28
N ASP A 264 -5.33 -15.60 12.94
CA ASP A 264 -5.27 -15.50 14.41
C ASP A 264 -6.28 -14.46 14.93
N LEU A 265 -7.52 -14.90 15.12
CA LEU A 265 -8.61 -14.07 15.61
C LEU A 265 -8.30 -13.38 16.96
N LYS A 266 -7.52 -14.02 17.83
CA LYS A 266 -7.13 -13.43 19.13
C LYS A 266 -6.06 -12.36 18.94
N GLY A 267 -5.09 -12.60 18.06
CA GLY A 267 -4.08 -11.62 17.67
C GLY A 267 -4.69 -10.38 17.01
N ILE A 268 -5.72 -10.55 16.17
CA ILE A 268 -6.50 -9.42 15.60
C ILE A 268 -7.08 -8.58 16.74
N ILE A 269 -7.76 -9.22 17.70
CA ILE A 269 -8.42 -8.53 18.80
C ILE A 269 -7.41 -7.75 19.66
N GLU A 270 -6.29 -8.36 20.04
CA GLU A 270 -5.30 -7.70 20.88
C GLU A 270 -4.69 -6.48 20.19
N ASN A 271 -4.25 -6.63 18.94
CA ASN A 271 -3.53 -5.57 18.23
C ASN A 271 -4.46 -4.42 17.81
N TYR A 272 -5.67 -4.68 17.31
CA TYR A 272 -6.61 -3.60 16.98
C TYR A 272 -7.14 -2.87 18.21
N LYS A 273 -7.17 -3.50 19.39
CA LYS A 273 -7.40 -2.76 20.65
C LYS A 273 -6.26 -1.79 20.97
N GLN A 274 -5.01 -2.15 20.65
CA GLN A 274 -3.89 -1.21 20.81
C GLN A 274 -3.95 -0.08 19.78
N VAL A 275 -4.36 -0.36 18.54
CA VAL A 275 -4.65 0.68 17.53
C VAL A 275 -5.66 1.68 18.09
N LEU A 276 -6.79 1.21 18.63
CA LEU A 276 -7.84 2.07 19.20
C LEU A 276 -7.43 2.84 20.46
N ARG A 277 -6.35 2.43 21.16
CA ARG A 277 -5.76 3.23 22.25
C ARG A 277 -5.00 4.45 21.74
N VAL A 278 -4.48 4.40 20.51
CA VAL A 278 -3.76 5.50 19.87
C VAL A 278 -4.69 6.33 18.99
N ASP A 279 -5.51 5.67 18.17
CA ASP A 279 -6.54 6.26 17.33
C ASP A 279 -7.94 5.68 17.65
N PRO A 280 -8.69 6.28 18.59
CA PRO A 280 -10.03 5.86 18.93
C PRO A 280 -11.07 6.03 17.82
N PHE A 281 -10.72 6.72 16.72
CA PHE A 281 -11.63 6.99 15.60
C PHE A 281 -11.34 6.09 14.39
N ASN A 282 -10.54 5.04 14.58
CA ASN A 282 -10.18 4.11 13.52
C ASN A 282 -11.34 3.16 13.17
N ILE A 283 -12.12 3.52 12.17
CA ILE A 283 -13.23 2.72 11.63
C ILE A 283 -12.77 1.30 11.24
N TYR A 284 -11.60 1.18 10.61
CA TYR A 284 -11.08 -0.11 10.15
C TYR A 284 -10.79 -1.05 11.33
N ALA A 285 -10.26 -0.52 12.43
CA ALA A 285 -10.03 -1.29 13.65
C ALA A 285 -11.35 -1.82 14.24
N TYR A 286 -12.39 -1.00 14.29
CA TYR A 286 -13.72 -1.45 14.74
C TYR A 286 -14.30 -2.55 13.84
N ALA A 287 -14.18 -2.41 12.51
CA ALA A 287 -14.61 -3.43 11.57
C ALA A 287 -13.89 -4.77 11.79
N LYS A 288 -12.56 -4.73 11.99
CA LYS A 288 -11.75 -5.93 12.22
C LYS A 288 -12.00 -6.58 13.57
N LEU A 289 -12.23 -5.79 14.62
CA LEU A 289 -12.68 -6.29 15.92
C LEU A 289 -14.05 -6.96 15.81
N ALA A 290 -15.00 -6.34 15.10
CA ALA A 290 -16.34 -6.88 14.95
C ALA A 290 -16.33 -8.24 14.24
N TYR A 291 -15.57 -8.34 13.14
CA TYR A 291 -15.31 -9.59 12.44
C TYR A 291 -14.73 -10.66 13.37
N ALA A 292 -13.59 -10.37 14.02
CA ALA A 292 -12.92 -11.37 14.85
C ALA A 292 -13.75 -11.82 16.06
N TYR A 293 -14.55 -10.91 16.63
CA TYR A 293 -15.49 -11.27 17.68
C TYR A 293 -16.63 -12.16 17.17
N GLY A 294 -17.19 -11.87 15.99
CA GLY A 294 -18.22 -12.69 15.36
C GLY A 294 -17.75 -14.12 15.08
N GLU A 295 -16.56 -14.26 14.49
CA GLU A 295 -15.95 -15.57 14.20
C GLU A 295 -15.66 -16.40 15.45
N LEU A 296 -15.40 -15.74 16.59
CA LEU A 296 -15.23 -16.40 17.89
C LEU A 296 -16.55 -16.66 18.62
N GLY A 297 -17.70 -16.31 18.02
CA GLY A 297 -19.03 -16.40 18.64
C GLY A 297 -19.28 -15.37 19.76
N ASN A 298 -18.42 -14.37 19.91
CA ASN A 298 -18.62 -13.27 20.86
C ASN A 298 -19.48 -12.16 20.24
N TYR A 299 -20.78 -12.43 20.10
CA TYR A 299 -21.71 -11.50 19.46
C TYR A 299 -21.82 -10.16 20.20
N LEU A 300 -21.66 -10.13 21.53
CA LEU A 300 -21.65 -8.86 22.28
C LEU A 300 -20.48 -7.96 21.86
N GLY A 301 -19.27 -8.51 21.79
CA GLY A 301 -18.10 -7.74 21.34
C GLY A 301 -18.22 -7.30 19.88
N ALA A 302 -18.86 -8.11 19.03
CA ALA A 302 -19.15 -7.75 17.65
C ALA A 302 -20.15 -6.60 17.54
N VAL A 303 -21.26 -6.66 18.28
CA VAL A 303 -22.27 -5.60 18.38
C VAL A 303 -21.64 -4.29 18.84
N GLU A 304 -20.88 -4.31 19.94
CA GLU A 304 -20.21 -3.11 20.46
C GLU A 304 -19.29 -2.48 19.40
N SER A 305 -18.52 -3.31 18.69
CA SER A 305 -17.59 -2.85 17.66
C SER A 305 -18.32 -2.25 16.46
N TYR A 306 -19.39 -2.87 15.96
CA TYR A 306 -20.20 -2.32 14.87
C TYR A 306 -20.94 -1.04 15.28
N GLN A 307 -21.42 -0.95 16.53
CA GLN A 307 -22.03 0.28 17.03
C GLN A 307 -21.02 1.43 17.06
N GLN A 308 -19.78 1.18 17.49
CA GLN A 308 -18.72 2.21 17.42
C GLN A 308 -18.42 2.62 15.98
N TRP A 309 -18.37 1.68 15.03
CA TRP A 309 -18.25 2.02 13.61
C TRP A 309 -19.42 2.91 13.16
N LEU A 310 -20.67 2.52 13.43
CA LEU A 310 -21.84 3.31 13.05
C LEU A 310 -21.95 4.66 13.79
N MET A 311 -21.30 4.85 14.94
CA MET A 311 -21.17 6.18 15.54
C MET A 311 -20.27 7.11 14.70
N LEU A 312 -19.28 6.56 14.00
CA LEU A 312 -18.35 7.29 13.15
C LEU A 312 -18.87 7.44 11.70
N ASP A 313 -19.57 6.43 11.20
CA ASP A 313 -20.19 6.40 9.87
C ASP A 313 -21.64 5.84 9.94
N PRO A 314 -22.63 6.67 10.33
CA PRO A 314 -23.99 6.22 10.61
C PRO A 314 -24.77 5.64 9.43
N GLN A 315 -24.31 5.89 8.20
CA GLN A 315 -24.97 5.44 6.97
C GLN A 315 -24.13 4.40 6.24
N ASN A 316 -23.20 3.73 6.92
CA ASN A 316 -22.43 2.67 6.30
C ASN A 316 -23.30 1.43 6.04
N PRO A 317 -23.58 1.05 4.78
CA PRO A 317 -24.45 -0.08 4.49
C PRO A 317 -23.87 -1.41 4.97
N THR A 318 -22.53 -1.58 4.91
CA THR A 318 -21.86 -2.79 5.39
C THR A 318 -21.99 -2.94 6.91
N ALA A 319 -21.72 -1.88 7.67
CA ALA A 319 -21.82 -1.93 9.13
C ALA A 319 -23.27 -2.11 9.60
N LEU A 320 -24.24 -1.45 8.95
CA LEU A 320 -25.67 -1.63 9.22
C LEU A 320 -26.10 -3.08 9.01
N ASN A 321 -25.75 -3.66 7.86
CA ASN A 321 -26.10 -5.04 7.55
C ASN A 321 -25.45 -6.03 8.51
N ASN A 322 -24.15 -5.85 8.79
CA ASN A 322 -23.43 -6.80 9.64
C ASN A 322 -23.87 -6.70 11.11
N LEU A 323 -24.21 -5.50 11.60
CA LEU A 323 -24.82 -5.37 12.92
C LEU A 323 -26.20 -6.02 12.97
N ALA A 324 -27.04 -5.80 11.95
CA ALA A 324 -28.33 -6.47 11.83
C ALA A 324 -28.17 -7.99 11.87
N TYR A 325 -27.29 -8.56 11.03
CA TYR A 325 -27.01 -9.99 11.02
C TYR A 325 -26.49 -10.50 12.38
N THR A 326 -25.64 -9.72 13.05
CA THR A 326 -25.13 -10.07 14.39
C THR A 326 -26.25 -10.08 15.43
N TYR A 327 -27.21 -9.16 15.37
CA TYR A 327 -28.40 -9.17 16.23
C TYR A 327 -29.27 -10.42 15.99
N LEU A 328 -29.47 -10.80 14.72
CA LEU A 328 -30.20 -12.01 14.35
C LEU A 328 -29.52 -13.27 14.90
N LEU A 329 -28.20 -13.40 14.74
CA LEU A 329 -27.41 -14.51 15.31
C LEU A 329 -27.46 -14.55 16.84
N ALA A 330 -27.49 -13.38 17.49
CA ALA A 330 -27.63 -13.27 18.94
C ALA A 330 -29.08 -13.52 19.42
N GLY A 331 -30.04 -13.66 18.51
CA GLY A 331 -31.46 -13.86 18.83
C GLY A 331 -32.11 -12.67 19.55
N ASN A 332 -31.63 -11.45 19.31
CA ASN A 332 -32.14 -10.23 19.94
C ASN A 332 -32.44 -9.15 18.90
N HIS A 333 -33.22 -8.13 19.27
CA HIS A 333 -33.50 -6.97 18.42
C HIS A 333 -33.96 -7.31 16.98
N ILE A 334 -34.75 -8.39 16.80
CA ILE A 334 -35.08 -8.94 15.47
C ILE A 334 -35.76 -7.89 14.58
N GLU A 335 -36.77 -7.19 15.09
CA GLU A 335 -37.49 -6.15 14.32
C GLU A 335 -36.56 -4.99 13.93
N ASP A 336 -35.72 -4.54 14.86
CA ASP A 336 -34.72 -3.48 14.61
C ASP A 336 -33.70 -3.93 13.56
N ALA A 337 -33.22 -5.18 13.65
CA ALA A 337 -32.27 -5.78 12.72
C ALA A 337 -32.85 -5.85 11.30
N ILE A 338 -34.11 -6.27 11.16
CA ILE A 338 -34.79 -6.26 9.85
C ILE A 338 -34.83 -4.83 9.28
N ALA A 339 -35.24 -3.84 10.08
CA ALA A 339 -35.29 -2.45 9.64
C ALA A 339 -33.91 -1.91 9.22
N MET A 340 -32.86 -2.24 9.99
CA MET A 340 -31.47 -1.90 9.67
C MET A 340 -30.99 -2.55 8.37
N ALA A 341 -31.31 -3.82 8.14
CA ALA A 341 -30.94 -4.52 6.91
C ALA A 341 -31.67 -3.94 5.69
N HIS A 342 -32.94 -3.52 5.83
CA HIS A 342 -33.65 -2.77 4.79
C HIS A 342 -32.99 -1.42 4.51
N GLN A 343 -32.60 -0.68 5.54
CA GLN A 343 -31.88 0.58 5.38
C GLN A 343 -30.54 0.36 4.66
N ALA A 344 -29.79 -0.67 5.04
CA ALA A 344 -28.54 -1.04 4.37
C ALA A 344 -28.77 -1.36 2.88
N TYR A 345 -29.82 -2.10 2.55
CA TYR A 345 -30.18 -2.42 1.17
C TYR A 345 -30.60 -1.18 0.37
N GLN A 346 -31.31 -0.23 0.98
CA GLN A 346 -31.68 1.03 0.31
C GLN A 346 -30.47 1.90 -0.02
N LEU A 347 -29.48 1.93 0.88
CA LEU A 347 -28.23 2.66 0.70
C LEU A 347 -27.34 2.00 -0.36
N GLU A 348 -27.22 0.67 -0.31
CA GLU A 348 -26.43 -0.11 -1.26
C GLU A 348 -27.07 -1.50 -1.49
N PRO A 349 -27.86 -1.65 -2.56
CA PRO A 349 -28.48 -2.92 -2.90
C PRO A 349 -27.45 -4.02 -3.10
N GLY A 350 -27.76 -5.22 -2.61
CA GLY A 350 -26.93 -6.39 -2.83
C GLY A 350 -27.47 -7.63 -2.13
N PRO A 351 -27.12 -8.83 -2.62
CA PRO A 351 -27.78 -10.05 -2.20
C PRO A 351 -27.47 -10.47 -0.76
N HIS A 352 -26.31 -10.09 -0.20
CA HIS A 352 -26.02 -10.30 1.23
C HIS A 352 -27.01 -9.57 2.16
N LYS A 353 -27.49 -8.39 1.74
CA LYS A 353 -28.49 -7.65 2.51
C LYS A 353 -29.86 -8.31 2.38
N LEU A 354 -30.21 -8.81 1.20
CA LEU A 354 -31.44 -9.59 0.98
C LEU A 354 -31.45 -10.88 1.81
N ASP A 355 -30.31 -11.58 1.88
CA ASP A 355 -30.16 -12.77 2.73
C ASP A 355 -30.38 -12.43 4.21
N THR A 356 -29.77 -11.35 4.71
CA THR A 356 -29.96 -10.87 6.09
C THR A 356 -31.42 -10.49 6.37
N ILE A 357 -32.09 -9.79 5.45
CA ILE A 357 -33.51 -9.45 5.55
C ILE A 357 -34.37 -10.71 5.61
N GLY A 358 -34.09 -11.67 4.73
CA GLY A 358 -34.81 -12.94 4.64
C GLY A 358 -34.67 -13.78 5.91
N TYR A 359 -33.45 -13.90 6.43
CA TYR A 359 -33.18 -14.57 7.70
C TYR A 359 -33.87 -13.88 8.88
N GLY A 360 -33.92 -12.55 8.89
CA GLY A 360 -34.65 -11.78 9.88
C GLY A 360 -36.15 -12.10 9.87
N TYR A 361 -36.77 -12.13 8.69
CA TYR A 361 -38.18 -12.50 8.56
C TYR A 361 -38.46 -13.96 8.97
N TYR A 362 -37.53 -14.88 8.72
CA TYR A 362 -37.62 -16.24 9.24
C TYR A 362 -37.70 -16.25 10.77
N LEU A 363 -36.77 -15.56 11.44
CA LEU A 363 -36.76 -15.45 12.91
C LEU A 363 -38.00 -14.73 13.47
N ASN A 364 -38.61 -13.85 12.67
CA ASN A 364 -39.87 -13.18 13.01
C ASN A 364 -41.14 -14.02 12.68
N ASN A 365 -40.98 -15.26 12.21
CA ASN A 365 -42.05 -16.16 11.77
C ASN A 365 -42.87 -15.64 10.56
N GLU A 366 -42.31 -14.75 9.76
CA GLU A 366 -42.93 -14.21 8.53
C GLU A 366 -42.40 -14.95 7.29
N TYR A 367 -42.72 -16.24 7.20
CA TYR A 367 -42.10 -17.16 6.22
C TYR A 367 -42.31 -16.77 4.75
N ASP A 368 -43.47 -16.22 4.38
CA ASP A 368 -43.73 -15.77 3.00
C ASP A 368 -42.76 -14.65 2.57
N LYS A 369 -42.45 -13.72 3.49
CA LYS A 369 -41.46 -12.67 3.25
C LYS A 369 -40.05 -13.23 3.25
N ALA A 370 -39.75 -14.15 4.16
CA ALA A 370 -38.46 -14.81 4.21
C ALA A 370 -38.12 -15.49 2.87
N LEU A 371 -39.05 -16.28 2.33
CA LEU A 371 -38.90 -16.91 1.01
C LEU A 371 -38.66 -15.86 -0.09
N HIS A 372 -39.48 -14.81 -0.15
CA HIS A 372 -39.35 -13.76 -1.16
C HIS A 372 -37.94 -13.16 -1.24
N TYR A 373 -37.37 -12.79 -0.09
CA TYR A 373 -36.04 -12.17 -0.04
C TYR A 373 -34.90 -13.17 -0.21
N LEU A 374 -35.00 -14.37 0.37
CA LEU A 374 -33.97 -15.39 0.27
C LEU A 374 -33.88 -15.98 -1.15
N GLU A 375 -35.00 -16.19 -1.84
CA GLU A 375 -35.00 -16.62 -3.25
C GLU A 375 -34.38 -15.56 -4.16
N GLN A 376 -34.62 -14.27 -3.89
CA GLN A 376 -33.96 -13.20 -4.62
C GLN A 376 -32.44 -13.22 -4.37
N ALA A 377 -32.02 -13.35 -3.11
CA ALA A 377 -30.62 -13.42 -2.74
C ALA A 377 -29.90 -14.61 -3.42
N SER A 378 -30.49 -15.80 -3.36
CA SER A 378 -29.88 -17.02 -3.89
C SER A 378 -29.68 -17.01 -5.41
N ASN A 379 -30.49 -16.24 -6.15
CA ASN A 379 -30.33 -16.07 -7.59
C ASN A 379 -29.09 -15.23 -7.99
N GLU A 380 -28.54 -14.44 -7.06
CA GLU A 380 -27.40 -13.55 -7.31
C GLU A 380 -26.12 -14.00 -6.60
N LEU A 381 -26.21 -14.87 -5.58
CA LEU A 381 -25.09 -15.37 -4.81
C LEU A 381 -24.37 -16.54 -5.49
N SER A 382 -23.10 -16.74 -5.12
CA SER A 382 -22.29 -17.88 -5.50
C SER A 382 -21.34 -18.29 -4.37
N GLY A 383 -20.72 -19.48 -4.48
CA GLY A 383 -19.75 -19.99 -3.51
C GLY A 383 -20.31 -20.12 -2.08
N GLU A 384 -19.48 -19.82 -1.09
CA GLU A 384 -19.83 -19.94 0.34
C GLU A 384 -21.06 -19.12 0.74
N ALA A 385 -21.22 -17.93 0.13
CA ALA A 385 -22.34 -17.06 0.43
C ALA A 385 -23.67 -17.64 -0.07
N LEU A 386 -23.67 -18.33 -1.22
CA LEU A 386 -24.85 -19.05 -1.70
C LEU A 386 -25.20 -20.21 -0.77
N ILE A 387 -24.19 -20.96 -0.31
CA ILE A 387 -24.40 -22.06 0.64
C ILE A 387 -25.08 -21.55 1.91
N LEU A 388 -24.60 -20.45 2.50
CA LEU A 388 -25.21 -19.85 3.69
C LEU A 388 -26.67 -19.42 3.45
N CYS A 389 -26.94 -18.77 2.31
CA CYS A 389 -28.30 -18.36 1.96
C CYS A 389 -29.24 -19.57 1.75
N LEU A 390 -28.73 -20.65 1.14
CA LEU A 390 -29.48 -21.91 1.00
C LEU A 390 -29.75 -22.57 2.36
N GLU A 391 -28.81 -22.46 3.32
CA GLU A 391 -29.04 -22.92 4.70
C GLU A 391 -30.17 -22.12 5.37
N HIS A 392 -30.28 -20.81 5.13
CA HIS A 392 -31.43 -20.01 5.57
C HIS A 392 -32.74 -20.43 4.86
N LEU A 393 -32.72 -20.69 3.55
CA LEU A 393 -33.90 -21.19 2.81
C LEU A 393 -34.36 -22.54 3.36
N LEU A 394 -33.42 -23.43 3.67
CA LEU A 394 -33.71 -24.72 4.25
C LEU A 394 -34.48 -24.59 5.57
N LEU A 395 -34.07 -23.67 6.45
CA LEU A 395 -34.77 -23.38 7.70
C LEU A 395 -36.23 -22.95 7.46
N VAL A 396 -36.47 -22.12 6.44
CA VAL A 396 -37.82 -21.66 6.09
C VAL A 396 -38.67 -22.82 5.55
N TYR A 397 -38.14 -23.61 4.61
CA TYR A 397 -38.86 -24.75 4.04
C TYR A 397 -39.18 -25.83 5.08
N GLU A 398 -38.28 -26.07 6.04
CA GLU A 398 -38.54 -26.93 7.19
C GLU A 398 -39.68 -26.37 8.06
N ALA A 399 -39.70 -25.06 8.33
CA ALA A 399 -40.72 -24.44 9.15
C ALA A 399 -42.13 -24.47 8.53
N ILE A 400 -42.24 -24.43 7.19
CA ILE A 400 -43.52 -24.55 6.47
C ILE A 400 -43.86 -25.99 6.05
N ALA A 401 -43.01 -26.96 6.39
CA ALA A 401 -43.16 -28.38 6.06
C ALA A 401 -43.25 -28.68 4.55
N ASP A 402 -42.46 -27.99 3.72
CA ASP A 402 -42.30 -28.32 2.30
C ASP A 402 -41.17 -29.35 2.11
N GLU A 403 -41.50 -30.63 2.28
CA GLU A 403 -40.54 -31.73 2.17
C GLU A 403 -39.84 -31.81 0.80
N THR A 404 -40.51 -31.36 -0.27
CA THR A 404 -39.93 -31.41 -1.62
C THR A 404 -38.85 -30.35 -1.78
N ALA A 405 -39.14 -29.11 -1.35
CA ALA A 405 -38.16 -28.03 -1.40
C ALA A 405 -36.97 -28.28 -0.45
N VAL A 406 -37.22 -28.84 0.74
CA VAL A 406 -36.16 -29.25 1.69
C VAL A 406 -35.16 -30.21 1.03
N GLU A 407 -35.64 -31.25 0.36
CA GLU A 407 -34.77 -32.23 -0.30
C GLU A 407 -33.97 -31.60 -1.45
N GLN A 408 -34.60 -30.74 -2.25
CA GLN A 408 -33.94 -30.03 -3.35
C GLN A 408 -32.81 -29.12 -2.86
N VAL A 409 -33.08 -28.31 -1.82
CA VAL A 409 -32.10 -27.38 -1.27
C VAL A 409 -30.94 -28.12 -0.61
N ARG A 410 -31.19 -29.22 0.11
CA ARG A 410 -30.10 -30.06 0.66
C ARG A 410 -29.18 -30.60 -0.43
N GLN A 411 -29.75 -31.17 -1.48
CA GLN A 411 -28.97 -31.69 -2.61
C GLN A 411 -28.13 -30.60 -3.28
N GLN A 412 -28.68 -29.39 -3.41
CA GLN A 412 -27.95 -28.24 -3.96
C GLN A 412 -26.78 -27.82 -3.05
N ILE A 413 -26.99 -27.74 -1.73
CA ILE A 413 -25.92 -27.44 -0.77
C ILE A 413 -24.80 -28.50 -0.83
N GLU A 414 -25.16 -29.78 -0.86
CA GLU A 414 -24.18 -30.87 -0.94
C GLU A 414 -23.36 -30.80 -2.23
N LEU A 415 -24.01 -30.56 -3.37
CA LEU A 415 -23.33 -30.41 -4.65
C LEU A 415 -22.32 -29.25 -4.62
N LEU A 416 -22.73 -28.07 -4.13
CA LEU A 416 -21.86 -26.90 -4.04
C LEU A 416 -20.67 -27.14 -3.10
N LYS A 417 -20.89 -27.82 -1.96
CA LYS A 417 -19.80 -28.19 -1.03
C LYS A 417 -18.80 -29.15 -1.70
N MET A 418 -19.28 -30.11 -2.48
CA MET A 418 -18.41 -31.04 -3.23
C MET A 418 -17.59 -30.33 -4.31
N GLU A 419 -18.21 -29.46 -5.12
CA GLU A 419 -17.53 -28.69 -6.16
C GLU A 419 -16.40 -27.83 -5.58
N MET A 420 -16.63 -27.22 -4.41
CA MET A 420 -15.62 -26.41 -3.73
C MET A 420 -14.46 -27.24 -3.15
N ASP A 421 -14.71 -28.46 -2.70
CA ASP A 421 -13.66 -29.35 -2.19
C ASP A 421 -12.76 -29.89 -3.31
N ASP A 422 -13.33 -30.13 -4.49
CA ASP A 422 -12.58 -30.57 -5.68
C ASP A 422 -11.72 -29.44 -6.30
N GLU A 423 -12.08 -28.17 -6.09
CA GLU A 423 -11.30 -27.00 -6.53
C GLU A 423 -10.16 -26.62 -5.58
N ARG A 424 -10.06 -27.23 -4.38
CA ARG A 424 -8.91 -26.97 -3.50
C ARG A 424 -7.65 -27.60 -4.11
N PRO A 425 -6.56 -26.83 -4.30
CA PRO A 425 -5.30 -27.42 -4.72
C PRO A 425 -4.90 -28.53 -3.74
N LEU A 426 -4.68 -29.74 -4.26
CA LEU A 426 -3.95 -30.78 -3.55
C LEU A 426 -2.55 -30.23 -3.26
N PHE A 427 -2.35 -29.71 -2.05
CA PHE A 427 -1.05 -29.29 -1.55
C PHE A 427 -0.11 -30.49 -1.36
#